data_AF-A0A9D7S4Y1-F1
#
_entry.id   AF-A0A9D7S4Y1-F1
#
_cell.length_a   1.000
_cell.length_b   1.000
_cell.length_c   1.000
_cell.angle_alpha   90.00
_cell.angle_beta   90.00
_cell.angle_gamma   90.00
#
_symmetry.space_group_name_H-M   'P 1'
#
loop_
_entity.id
_entity.type
_entity.pdbx_description
1 polymer ?
#
loop_
_entity_poly.entity_id
_entity_poly.type
_entity_poly.pdbx_seq_one_letter_code
_entity_poly.pdbx_strand_id
1 'polypeptide(L)'
;MLLGASHSAASAAAPEIPYRRFAPVIDGELREWRQPWYAAEIIETAAQPPQANRIRVRLCWDLDGLLLAGEVDDQELIRAPAELLVDQYHQYDSLQIYIDARADASARMNDDDVDLLLLPDGRHGTLRGDAMVAALAGANVPQRASAPLHVDYATRLTRTGWQFELRIPFAGLGIQPVAGLPLGIDVASNDWLVDHPPGASEALTPERVRELEVRSALIDTADPAVGTQLLPRSWSGANDFGYPQHWRRLELSGEPIGWEALERRIGLRAALLAVSLAGLALGLGCAAAVYVWHRRQLRRLLARMAALPELAPAAPPAAASASAADTTAEAEEAPTVADDATASNLRDREFAEQVLAHIRAHLAQPLTPGELADQFHVSLRTLQRRLKSGLSTSPQDLVLAARLEAARELLRSGRYRVSEVALKVGFEDLSHFSRRYRQAYGHAPSAETAV
;
A
#
# COMPACT_ATOMS: atom_id res chain seq x y z
N MET A 1 10.75 -56.87 -7.49
CA MET A 1 11.61 -55.68 -7.40
C MET A 1 11.01 -54.59 -8.27
N LEU A 2 10.17 -53.72 -7.71
CA LEU A 2 9.87 -52.41 -8.28
C LEU A 2 9.93 -51.45 -7.11
N LEU A 3 10.99 -50.65 -7.11
CA LEU A 3 11.39 -49.73 -6.06
C LEU A 3 10.35 -48.64 -5.89
N GLY A 4 9.91 -48.43 -4.65
CA GLY A 4 9.18 -47.25 -4.23
C GLY A 4 10.06 -46.02 -4.35
N ALA A 5 9.58 -45.02 -5.08
CA ALA A 5 10.13 -43.67 -5.01
C ALA A 5 9.36 -42.92 -3.91
N SER A 6 9.85 -43.03 -2.68
CA SER A 6 9.55 -42.09 -1.60
C SER A 6 10.05 -40.72 -2.04
N HIS A 7 9.15 -39.88 -2.58
CA HIS A 7 9.40 -38.46 -2.73
C HIS A 7 9.47 -37.87 -1.32
N SER A 8 10.71 -37.66 -0.87
CA SER A 8 11.04 -36.80 0.25
C SER A 8 10.45 -35.41 -0.05
N ALA A 9 9.39 -35.04 0.66
CA ALA A 9 8.85 -33.70 0.64
C ALA A 9 9.90 -32.75 1.21
N ALA A 10 10.73 -32.19 0.34
CA ALA A 10 11.47 -30.98 0.66
C ALA A 10 10.43 -29.95 1.10
N SER A 11 10.59 -29.41 2.32
CA SER A 11 9.80 -28.29 2.82
C SER A 11 9.93 -27.11 1.85
N ALA A 12 9.00 -27.01 0.90
CA ALA A 12 8.90 -25.85 0.03
C ALA A 12 8.63 -24.63 0.93
N ALA A 13 9.41 -23.57 0.77
CA ALA A 13 9.15 -22.31 1.48
C ALA A 13 7.72 -21.86 1.20
N ALA A 14 7.04 -21.34 2.22
CA ALA A 14 5.68 -20.81 2.07
C ALA A 14 5.66 -19.76 0.95
N PRO A 15 4.64 -19.73 0.08
CA PRO A 15 4.53 -18.68 -0.93
C PRO A 15 4.45 -17.32 -0.25
N GLU A 16 5.23 -16.37 -0.77
CA GLU A 16 5.35 -15.04 -0.18
C GLU A 16 4.32 -14.06 -0.72
N ILE A 17 3.76 -13.22 0.17
CA ILE A 17 2.95 -12.06 -0.18
C ILE A 17 3.86 -10.84 -0.15
N PRO A 18 4.19 -10.22 -1.29
CA PRO A 18 5.25 -9.24 -1.34
C PRO A 18 4.78 -7.82 -0.96
N TYR A 19 5.63 -7.08 -0.25
CA TYR A 19 5.39 -5.69 0.15
C TYR A 19 5.41 -4.76 -1.07
N ARG A 20 4.46 -3.83 -1.13
CA ARG A 20 4.34 -2.84 -2.19
C ARG A 20 4.14 -1.47 -1.58
N ARG A 21 5.16 -0.61 -1.74
CA ARG A 21 5.14 0.78 -1.28
C ARG A 21 4.00 1.58 -1.88
N PHE A 22 3.73 1.36 -3.17
CA PHE A 22 2.59 1.91 -3.85
C PHE A 22 1.57 0.79 -3.97
N ALA A 23 0.41 0.96 -3.37
CA ALA A 23 -0.67 0.02 -3.57
C ALA A 23 -1.42 0.33 -4.87
N PRO A 24 -1.91 -0.71 -5.57
CA PRO A 24 -2.81 -0.52 -6.70
C PRO A 24 -4.09 0.20 -6.27
N VAL A 25 -4.66 0.97 -7.20
CA VAL A 25 -5.95 1.63 -7.02
C VAL A 25 -7.06 0.59 -7.07
N ILE A 26 -7.96 0.59 -6.08
CA ILE A 26 -9.15 -0.28 -6.08
C ILE A 26 -10.23 0.37 -6.95
N ASP A 27 -10.31 -0.01 -8.22
CA ASP A 27 -11.29 0.52 -9.19
C ASP A 27 -12.00 -0.56 -10.02
N GLY A 28 -11.68 -1.83 -9.74
CA GLY A 28 -12.21 -3.01 -10.40
C GLY A 28 -11.50 -3.28 -11.73
N GLU A 29 -10.39 -2.62 -12.05
CA GLU A 29 -9.60 -2.85 -13.25
C GLU A 29 -8.19 -3.39 -12.95
N LEU A 30 -7.92 -4.62 -13.40
CA LEU A 30 -6.65 -5.30 -13.14
C LEU A 30 -5.43 -4.79 -13.94
N ARG A 31 -5.48 -3.59 -14.51
CA ARG A 31 -4.40 -3.06 -15.37
C ARG A 31 -3.10 -2.89 -14.60
N GLU A 32 -3.17 -2.40 -13.36
CA GLU A 32 -2.01 -2.21 -12.49
C GLU A 32 -1.45 -3.56 -12.06
N TRP A 33 -2.32 -4.51 -11.70
CA TRP A 33 -1.95 -5.87 -11.29
C TRP A 33 -1.24 -6.71 -12.36
N ARG A 34 -1.41 -6.36 -13.64
CA ARG A 34 -0.72 -7.01 -14.77
C ARG A 34 0.71 -6.50 -14.99
N GLN A 35 1.12 -5.44 -14.30
CA GLN A 35 2.50 -4.96 -14.38
C GLN A 35 3.47 -5.99 -13.79
N PRO A 36 4.72 -6.11 -14.30
CA PRO A 36 5.65 -7.15 -13.88
C PRO A 36 5.91 -7.24 -12.37
N TRP A 37 5.78 -6.12 -11.66
CA TRP A 37 5.98 -6.06 -10.21
C TRP A 37 4.74 -6.44 -9.38
N TYR A 38 3.54 -6.55 -9.96
CA TYR A 38 2.35 -7.13 -9.30
C TYR A 38 1.90 -8.46 -9.93
N ALA A 39 2.45 -8.81 -11.10
CA ALA A 39 2.03 -9.94 -11.92
C ALA A 39 2.33 -11.33 -11.30
N ALA A 40 2.94 -11.38 -10.11
CA ALA A 40 3.14 -12.63 -9.40
C ALA A 40 1.76 -13.23 -9.06
N GLU A 41 1.36 -14.20 -9.86
CA GLU A 41 0.19 -15.01 -9.62
C GLU A 41 0.52 -15.99 -8.51
N ILE A 42 -0.19 -15.86 -7.40
CA ILE A 42 0.07 -16.67 -6.20
C ILE A 42 -0.89 -17.87 -6.20
N ILE A 43 -2.06 -17.72 -6.84
CA ILE A 43 -3.19 -18.64 -6.73
C ILE A 43 -3.88 -18.81 -8.07
N GLU A 44 -4.04 -20.05 -8.52
CA GLU A 44 -4.92 -20.43 -9.61
C GLU A 44 -5.67 -21.71 -9.24
N THR A 45 -7.00 -21.71 -9.35
CA THR A 45 -7.79 -22.95 -9.25
C THR A 45 -7.87 -23.62 -10.61
N ALA A 46 -7.80 -24.95 -10.64
CA ALA A 46 -8.03 -25.70 -11.86
C ALA A 46 -9.53 -25.96 -12.03
N ALA A 47 -10.10 -25.57 -13.18
CA ALA A 47 -11.47 -25.95 -13.55
C ALA A 47 -11.57 -27.48 -13.64
N GLN A 48 -12.27 -28.10 -12.68
CA GLN A 48 -12.50 -29.55 -12.65
C GLN A 48 -13.97 -29.83 -12.39
N PRO A 49 -14.64 -30.64 -13.23
CA PRO A 49 -16.04 -30.98 -13.01
C PRO A 49 -16.29 -31.52 -11.59
N PRO A 50 -17.39 -31.11 -10.91
CA PRO A 50 -18.50 -30.32 -11.46
C PRO A 50 -18.24 -28.80 -11.48
N GLN A 51 -17.23 -28.29 -10.77
CA GLN A 51 -16.93 -26.86 -10.69
C GLN A 51 -16.04 -26.39 -11.85
N ALA A 52 -16.66 -25.78 -12.86
CA ALA A 52 -15.99 -25.33 -14.07
C ALA A 52 -15.30 -23.96 -13.91
N ASN A 53 -15.61 -23.22 -12.85
CA ASN A 53 -15.11 -21.86 -12.66
C ASN A 53 -13.61 -21.84 -12.35
N ARG A 54 -12.87 -21.03 -13.10
CA ARG A 54 -11.44 -20.83 -12.91
C ARG A 54 -11.21 -19.50 -12.21
N ILE A 55 -10.49 -19.51 -11.09
CA ILE A 55 -10.16 -18.31 -10.33
C ILE A 55 -8.66 -18.10 -10.39
N ARG A 56 -8.25 -16.86 -10.68
CA ARG A 56 -6.86 -16.42 -10.53
C ARG A 56 -6.79 -15.29 -9.53
N VAL A 57 -5.94 -15.40 -8.52
CA VAL A 57 -5.78 -14.37 -7.49
C VAL A 57 -4.31 -13.97 -7.34
N ARG A 58 -4.10 -12.67 -7.22
CA ARG A 58 -2.83 -12.01 -6.91
C ARG A 58 -2.96 -11.35 -5.56
N LEU A 59 -1.88 -11.40 -4.78
CA LEU A 59 -1.82 -10.77 -3.47
C LEU A 59 -0.58 -9.90 -3.36
N CYS A 60 -0.74 -8.80 -2.66
CA CYS A 60 0.36 -8.01 -2.14
C CYS A 60 -0.08 -7.35 -0.83
N TRP A 61 0.85 -6.71 -0.14
CA TRP A 61 0.50 -5.96 1.07
C TRP A 61 1.22 -4.62 1.12
N ASP A 62 0.61 -3.67 1.81
CA ASP A 62 1.23 -2.40 2.18
C ASP A 62 1.07 -2.17 3.69
N LEU A 63 1.40 -0.98 4.17
CA LEU A 63 1.31 -0.68 5.61
C LEU A 63 -0.13 -0.66 6.15
N ASP A 64 -1.11 -0.43 5.29
CA ASP A 64 -2.50 -0.21 5.68
C ASP A 64 -3.31 -1.51 5.58
N GLY A 65 -2.99 -2.39 4.63
CA GLY A 65 -3.76 -3.62 4.43
C GLY A 65 -3.14 -4.67 3.52
N LEU A 66 -3.83 -5.81 3.51
CA LEU A 66 -3.65 -6.90 2.57
C LEU A 66 -4.49 -6.62 1.33
N LEU A 67 -3.89 -6.68 0.15
CA LEU A 67 -4.56 -6.42 -1.11
C LEU A 67 -4.68 -7.71 -1.93
N LEU A 68 -5.88 -7.96 -2.44
CA LEU A 68 -6.19 -9.08 -3.30
C LEU A 68 -6.83 -8.57 -4.58
N ALA A 69 -6.49 -9.19 -5.70
CA ALA A 69 -7.18 -8.94 -6.94
C ALA A 69 -7.20 -10.19 -7.82
N GLY A 70 -8.30 -10.39 -8.51
CA GLY A 70 -8.50 -11.63 -9.24
C GLY A 70 -9.54 -11.57 -10.34
N GLU A 71 -9.51 -12.62 -11.14
CA GLU A 71 -10.45 -12.90 -12.23
C GLU A 71 -11.17 -14.21 -11.89
N VAL A 72 -12.48 -14.22 -12.01
CA VAL A 72 -13.34 -15.40 -11.92
C VAL A 72 -13.92 -15.63 -13.31
N ASP A 73 -13.52 -16.74 -13.93
CA ASP A 73 -14.09 -17.23 -15.19
C ASP A 73 -15.36 -18.00 -14.86
N ASP A 74 -16.50 -17.42 -15.22
CA ASP A 74 -17.85 -17.93 -14.98
C ASP A 74 -18.75 -17.47 -16.12
N GLN A 75 -19.21 -18.42 -16.93
CA GLN A 75 -20.02 -18.12 -18.12
C GLN A 75 -21.53 -18.10 -17.84
N GLU A 76 -21.96 -18.56 -16.66
CA GLU A 76 -23.36 -18.82 -16.35
C GLU A 76 -23.82 -18.08 -15.08
N LEU A 77 -23.34 -16.84 -14.92
CA LEU A 77 -23.54 -16.03 -13.72
C LEU A 77 -25.00 -15.82 -13.28
N ILE A 78 -25.35 -16.36 -12.12
CA ILE A 78 -26.61 -16.21 -11.40
C ILE A 78 -26.50 -15.08 -10.35
N ARG A 79 -27.34 -14.06 -10.51
CA ARG A 79 -27.32 -12.89 -9.63
C ARG A 79 -28.11 -13.12 -8.35
N ALA A 80 -27.51 -12.78 -7.22
CA ALA A 80 -28.19 -12.73 -5.93
C ALA A 80 -29.32 -11.68 -5.90
N PRO A 81 -30.46 -11.95 -5.23
CA PRO A 81 -31.52 -10.99 -4.96
C PRO A 81 -31.01 -9.78 -4.15
N ALA A 82 -31.66 -8.62 -4.28
CA ALA A 82 -31.19 -7.37 -3.68
C ALA A 82 -31.18 -7.37 -2.13
N GLU A 83 -32.14 -8.03 -1.49
CA GLU A 83 -32.33 -8.03 -0.03
C GLU A 83 -31.70 -9.25 0.67
N LEU A 84 -30.71 -9.88 0.04
CA LEU A 84 -30.05 -11.05 0.57
C LEU A 84 -29.17 -10.70 1.78
N LEU A 85 -29.22 -11.51 2.83
CA LEU A 85 -28.32 -11.39 3.97
C LEU A 85 -26.93 -11.96 3.64
N VAL A 86 -25.89 -11.40 4.25
CA VAL A 86 -24.48 -11.79 3.98
C VAL A 86 -24.23 -13.27 4.22
N ASP A 87 -24.82 -13.83 5.27
CA ASP A 87 -24.74 -15.26 5.60
C ASP A 87 -25.43 -16.15 4.57
N GLN A 88 -26.15 -15.59 3.59
CA GLN A 88 -26.80 -16.30 2.49
C GLN A 88 -26.08 -16.09 1.14
N TYR A 89 -25.04 -15.26 1.06
CA TYR A 89 -24.36 -14.96 -0.21
C TYR A 89 -23.75 -16.22 -0.85
N HIS A 90 -23.36 -17.19 -0.02
CA HIS A 90 -22.85 -18.49 -0.45
C HIS A 90 -23.84 -19.29 -1.31
N GLN A 91 -25.14 -18.99 -1.24
CA GLN A 91 -26.18 -19.65 -2.01
C GLN A 91 -26.30 -19.11 -3.44
N TYR A 92 -25.39 -18.24 -3.88
CA TYR A 92 -25.37 -17.65 -5.21
C TYR A 92 -23.92 -17.51 -5.66
N ASP A 93 -23.73 -17.19 -6.94
CA ASP A 93 -22.39 -16.98 -7.49
C ASP A 93 -21.71 -15.84 -6.74
N SER A 94 -20.67 -16.23 -6.03
CA SER A 94 -19.98 -15.38 -5.08
C SER A 94 -18.56 -15.91 -4.88
N LEU A 95 -17.70 -15.02 -4.43
CA LEU A 95 -16.36 -15.36 -3.98
C LEU A 95 -16.32 -15.30 -2.45
N GLN A 96 -15.78 -16.33 -1.83
CA GLN A 96 -15.45 -16.38 -0.41
C GLN A 96 -13.94 -16.32 -0.22
N ILE A 97 -13.50 -15.48 0.71
CA ILE A 97 -12.10 -15.33 1.08
C ILE A 97 -11.99 -15.53 2.59
N TYR A 98 -11.36 -16.63 2.96
CA TYR A 98 -11.09 -17.01 4.34
C TYR A 98 -9.70 -16.52 4.74
N ILE A 99 -9.60 -15.93 5.93
CA ILE A 99 -8.35 -15.41 6.49
C ILE A 99 -8.22 -15.88 7.93
N ASP A 100 -7.18 -16.66 8.18
CA ASP A 100 -6.69 -17.01 9.51
C ASP A 100 -5.52 -16.07 9.84
N ALA A 101 -5.80 -15.10 10.71
CA ALA A 101 -4.89 -14.02 11.02
C ALA A 101 -3.71 -14.44 11.93
N ARG A 102 -3.89 -15.48 12.76
CA ARG A 102 -2.82 -16.05 13.59
C ARG A 102 -2.06 -17.19 12.92
N ALA A 103 -2.55 -17.68 11.78
CA ALA A 103 -2.04 -18.85 11.08
C ALA A 103 -1.96 -20.09 12.01
N ASP A 104 -2.95 -20.23 12.90
CA ASP A 104 -3.02 -21.32 13.88
C ASP A 104 -3.77 -22.55 13.34
N ALA A 105 -4.43 -22.42 12.19
CA ALA A 105 -5.23 -23.44 11.53
C ALA A 105 -6.22 -24.11 12.49
N SER A 106 -6.86 -23.31 13.35
CA SER A 106 -7.87 -23.80 14.28
C SER A 106 -8.96 -24.57 13.54
N ALA A 107 -9.57 -25.58 14.17
CA ALA A 107 -10.59 -26.40 13.51
C ALA A 107 -11.95 -25.71 13.32
N ARG A 108 -12.14 -24.50 13.89
CA ARG A 108 -13.38 -23.73 13.86
C ARG A 108 -13.06 -22.24 13.91
N MET A 109 -13.83 -21.44 13.17
CA MET A 109 -13.63 -20.00 13.07
C MET A 109 -13.68 -19.32 14.46
N ASN A 110 -12.54 -18.78 14.88
CA ASN A 110 -12.33 -18.13 16.17
C ASN A 110 -12.31 -16.59 16.04
N ASP A 111 -12.00 -15.86 17.11
CA ASP A 111 -12.09 -14.40 17.13
C ASP A 111 -11.11 -13.67 16.19
N ASP A 112 -10.10 -14.35 15.66
CA ASP A 112 -9.14 -13.79 14.70
C ASP A 112 -9.37 -14.23 13.25
N ASP A 113 -10.23 -15.23 13.04
CA ASP A 113 -10.60 -15.71 11.72
C ASP A 113 -11.72 -14.86 11.08
N VAL A 114 -11.57 -14.61 9.78
CA VAL A 114 -12.52 -13.82 8.98
C VAL A 114 -12.92 -14.60 7.72
N ASP A 115 -14.20 -14.60 7.42
CA ASP A 115 -14.76 -15.03 6.14
C ASP A 115 -15.38 -13.81 5.44
N LEU A 116 -14.85 -13.46 4.27
CA LEU A 116 -15.34 -12.38 3.44
C LEU A 116 -16.09 -12.94 2.23
N LEU A 117 -17.36 -12.57 2.11
CA LEU A 117 -18.20 -12.93 0.99
C LEU A 117 -18.36 -11.73 0.05
N LEU A 118 -18.09 -11.93 -1.24
CA LEU A 118 -18.16 -10.91 -2.29
C LEU A 118 -19.01 -11.41 -3.45
N LEU A 119 -20.06 -10.65 -3.77
CA LEU A 119 -20.90 -10.87 -4.94
C LEU A 119 -20.33 -10.15 -6.18
N PRO A 120 -20.58 -10.67 -7.39
CA PRO A 120 -20.16 -10.05 -8.65
C PRO A 120 -20.67 -8.62 -8.85
N ASP A 121 -21.84 -8.30 -8.27
CA ASP A 121 -22.46 -6.97 -8.30
C ASP A 121 -21.81 -5.97 -7.33
N GLY A 122 -20.81 -6.40 -6.58
CA GLY A 122 -20.08 -5.59 -5.62
C GLY A 122 -20.77 -5.51 -4.26
N ARG A 123 -21.83 -6.26 -3.97
CA ARG A 123 -22.23 -6.41 -2.57
C ARG A 123 -21.24 -7.33 -1.86
N HIS A 124 -20.91 -7.01 -0.62
CA HIS A 124 -20.00 -7.81 0.17
C HIS A 124 -20.42 -7.82 1.63
N GLY A 125 -19.87 -8.76 2.39
CA GLY A 125 -19.98 -8.76 3.83
C GLY A 125 -18.92 -9.66 4.46
N THR A 126 -18.81 -9.55 5.77
CA THR A 126 -17.82 -10.30 6.53
C THR A 126 -18.49 -11.02 7.68
N LEU A 127 -18.19 -12.31 7.82
CA LEU A 127 -18.46 -13.09 9.00
C LEU A 127 -17.14 -13.18 9.79
N ARG A 128 -17.23 -13.08 11.11
CA ARG A 128 -16.08 -13.17 12.00
C ARG A 128 -16.34 -14.23 13.04
N GLY A 129 -15.33 -15.07 13.29
CA GLY A 129 -15.44 -16.16 14.23
C GLY A 129 -15.75 -15.65 15.64
N ASP A 130 -16.43 -16.47 16.43
CA ASP A 130 -16.63 -16.26 17.85
C ASP A 130 -16.55 -17.64 18.49
N ALA A 131 -15.45 -17.88 19.20
CA ALA A 131 -15.15 -19.18 19.78
C ALA A 131 -16.25 -19.67 20.73
N MET A 132 -16.94 -18.74 21.43
CA MET A 132 -18.02 -19.08 22.34
C MET A 132 -19.30 -19.41 21.59
N VAL A 133 -19.67 -18.61 20.59
CA VAL A 133 -20.87 -18.86 19.76
C VAL A 133 -20.70 -20.13 18.93
N ALA A 134 -19.53 -20.36 18.33
CA ALA A 134 -19.21 -21.57 17.59
C ALA A 134 -19.24 -22.82 18.48
N ALA A 135 -18.75 -22.72 19.73
CA ALA A 135 -18.85 -23.81 20.70
C ALA A 135 -20.30 -24.10 21.11
N LEU A 136 -21.11 -23.07 21.36
CA LEU A 136 -22.52 -23.19 21.77
C LEU A 136 -23.45 -23.66 20.64
N ALA A 137 -23.20 -23.23 19.41
CA ALA A 137 -24.02 -23.56 18.24
C ALA A 137 -23.61 -24.89 17.58
N GLY A 138 -22.45 -25.45 17.94
CA GLY A 138 -21.91 -26.64 17.27
C GLY A 138 -21.55 -26.41 15.79
N ALA A 139 -21.50 -25.16 15.35
CA ALA A 139 -21.22 -24.76 13.98
C ALA A 139 -19.72 -24.47 13.79
N ASN A 140 -19.20 -24.79 12.61
CA ASN A 140 -17.82 -24.46 12.23
C ASN A 140 -17.65 -22.96 11.90
N VAL A 141 -18.77 -22.28 11.62
CA VAL A 141 -18.84 -20.85 11.27
C VAL A 141 -19.95 -20.20 12.09
N PRO A 142 -19.69 -19.03 12.70
CA PRO A 142 -20.75 -18.21 13.24
C PRO A 142 -21.64 -17.62 12.14
N GLN A 143 -22.95 -17.68 12.39
CA GLN A 143 -23.98 -17.25 11.44
C GLN A 143 -24.30 -15.75 11.51
N ARG A 144 -23.69 -14.97 12.44
CA ARG A 144 -23.97 -13.53 12.59
C ARG A 144 -22.74 -12.74 13.00
N ALA A 145 -22.53 -11.61 12.33
CA ALA A 145 -21.38 -10.73 12.52
C ALA A 145 -21.33 -10.11 13.93
N SER A 146 -20.16 -10.14 14.56
CA SER A 146 -19.88 -9.44 15.82
C SER A 146 -19.56 -7.95 15.60
N ALA A 147 -18.79 -7.63 14.54
CA ALA A 147 -18.60 -6.28 14.02
C ALA A 147 -18.17 -6.34 12.53
N PRO A 148 -18.71 -5.48 11.64
CA PRO A 148 -18.36 -5.51 10.22
C PRO A 148 -16.92 -5.02 9.99
N LEU A 149 -16.11 -5.86 9.35
CA LEU A 149 -14.81 -5.47 8.83
C LEU A 149 -15.02 -4.62 7.57
N HIS A 150 -14.62 -3.36 7.63
CA HIS A 150 -14.76 -2.47 6.47
C HIS A 150 -13.62 -2.76 5.50
N VAL A 151 -13.98 -3.15 4.28
CA VAL A 151 -13.05 -3.52 3.21
C VAL A 151 -13.30 -2.57 2.04
N ASP A 152 -12.23 -2.01 1.48
CA ASP A 152 -12.35 -1.29 0.21
C ASP A 152 -12.37 -2.33 -0.90
N TYR A 153 -13.30 -2.22 -1.83
CA TYR A 153 -13.43 -3.20 -2.90
C TYR A 153 -13.99 -2.54 -4.17
N ALA A 154 -13.77 -3.21 -5.29
CA ALA A 154 -14.42 -2.90 -6.54
C ALA A 154 -14.54 -4.17 -7.38
N THR A 155 -15.69 -4.35 -8.03
CA THR A 155 -15.92 -5.46 -8.95
C THR A 155 -16.28 -4.95 -10.34
N ARG A 156 -16.03 -5.78 -11.34
CA ARG A 156 -16.40 -5.49 -12.71
C ARG A 156 -16.74 -6.76 -13.47
N LEU A 157 -17.91 -6.78 -14.10
CA LEU A 157 -18.28 -7.85 -15.01
C LEU A 157 -17.39 -7.81 -16.27
N THR A 158 -16.99 -8.98 -16.73
CA THR A 158 -16.23 -9.19 -17.97
C THR A 158 -17.07 -10.00 -18.96
N ARG A 159 -16.48 -10.37 -20.12
CA ARG A 159 -17.21 -11.18 -21.11
C ARG A 159 -17.38 -12.65 -20.70
N THR A 160 -16.53 -13.13 -19.81
CA THR A 160 -16.44 -14.54 -19.43
C THR A 160 -16.55 -14.72 -17.92
N GLY A 161 -17.19 -13.78 -17.22
CA GLY A 161 -17.29 -13.80 -15.75
C GLY A 161 -17.08 -12.41 -15.18
N TRP A 162 -16.20 -12.28 -14.20
CA TRP A 162 -15.99 -11.02 -13.47
C TRP A 162 -14.60 -10.92 -12.87
N GLN A 163 -14.22 -9.70 -12.51
CA GLN A 163 -12.96 -9.40 -11.85
C GLN A 163 -13.21 -8.55 -10.60
N PHE A 164 -12.30 -8.64 -9.65
CA PHE A 164 -12.40 -7.93 -8.39
C PHE A 164 -11.05 -7.41 -7.92
N GLU A 165 -11.11 -6.35 -7.13
CA GLU A 165 -10.02 -5.83 -6.32
C GLU A 165 -10.55 -5.57 -4.92
N LEU A 166 -9.75 -5.86 -3.90
CA LEU A 166 -10.09 -5.59 -2.52
C LEU A 166 -8.86 -5.32 -1.65
N ARG A 167 -9.06 -4.48 -0.63
CA ARG A 167 -8.08 -4.14 0.40
C ARG A 167 -8.70 -4.40 1.76
N ILE A 168 -8.07 -5.31 2.50
CA ILE A 168 -8.47 -5.71 3.83
C ILE A 168 -7.53 -5.04 4.83
N PRO A 169 -8.02 -4.13 5.70
CA PRO A 169 -7.16 -3.39 6.60
C PRO A 169 -6.60 -4.29 7.70
N PHE A 170 -5.28 -4.27 7.91
CA PHE A 170 -4.64 -5.09 8.95
C PHE A 170 -5.14 -4.75 10.35
N ALA A 171 -5.47 -3.47 10.60
CA ALA A 171 -6.06 -3.03 11.85
C ALA A 171 -7.38 -3.75 12.16
N GLY A 172 -8.21 -4.02 11.13
CA GLY A 172 -9.47 -4.74 11.29
C GLY A 172 -9.28 -6.23 11.56
N LEU A 173 -8.18 -6.80 11.06
CA LEU A 173 -7.73 -8.16 11.36
C LEU A 173 -6.98 -8.26 12.72
N GLY A 174 -6.71 -7.13 13.39
CA GLY A 174 -5.91 -7.12 14.62
C GLY A 174 -4.42 -7.46 14.40
N ILE A 175 -3.95 -7.35 13.16
CA ILE A 175 -2.58 -7.68 12.76
C ILE A 175 -1.70 -6.43 12.78
N GLN A 176 -0.47 -6.57 13.29
CA GLN A 176 0.61 -5.64 12.98
C GLN A 176 1.47 -6.23 11.87
N PRO A 177 1.44 -5.69 10.63
CA PRO A 177 2.07 -6.35 9.51
C PRO A 177 3.59 -6.22 9.61
N VAL A 178 4.33 -7.32 9.49
CA VAL A 178 5.79 -7.37 9.50
C VAL A 178 6.26 -8.44 8.49
N ALA A 179 7.45 -8.29 7.93
CA ALA A 179 8.00 -9.37 7.11
C ALA A 179 8.17 -10.65 7.94
N GLY A 180 7.91 -11.79 7.31
CA GLY A 180 7.87 -13.10 7.94
C GLY A 180 6.60 -13.38 8.74
N LEU A 181 5.62 -12.45 8.81
CA LEU A 181 4.34 -12.73 9.47
C LEU A 181 3.59 -13.81 8.68
N PRO A 182 3.29 -14.96 9.28
CA PRO A 182 2.49 -16.00 8.63
C PRO A 182 1.01 -15.63 8.66
N LEU A 183 0.30 -15.99 7.60
CA LEU A 183 -1.16 -15.87 7.47
C LEU A 183 -1.70 -17.13 6.81
N GLY A 184 -2.87 -17.59 7.25
CA GLY A 184 -3.66 -18.60 6.53
C GLY A 184 -4.63 -17.89 5.60
N ILE A 185 -4.64 -18.25 4.31
CA ILE A 185 -5.66 -17.76 3.37
C ILE A 185 -6.24 -18.95 2.59
N ASP A 186 -7.56 -18.94 2.41
CA ASP A 186 -8.25 -19.80 1.44
C ASP A 186 -9.24 -18.95 0.61
N VAL A 187 -9.49 -19.36 -0.63
CA VAL A 187 -10.42 -18.70 -1.54
C VAL A 187 -11.30 -19.77 -2.18
N ALA A 188 -12.61 -19.55 -2.14
CA ALA A 188 -13.61 -20.41 -2.77
C ALA A 188 -14.51 -19.59 -3.70
N SER A 189 -14.87 -20.16 -4.86
CA SER A 189 -16.00 -19.66 -5.66
C SER A 189 -17.19 -20.53 -5.33
N ASN A 190 -18.33 -19.91 -5.03
CA ASN A 190 -19.61 -20.59 -5.03
C ASN A 190 -20.20 -20.49 -6.45
N ASP A 191 -20.88 -21.55 -6.88
CA ASP A 191 -21.48 -21.69 -8.20
C ASP A 191 -22.88 -22.30 -8.02
N TRP A 192 -23.90 -21.48 -8.23
CA TRP A 192 -25.28 -21.82 -7.98
C TRP A 192 -25.76 -23.01 -8.83
N LEU A 193 -25.30 -23.11 -10.08
CA LEU A 193 -25.79 -24.12 -11.01
C LEU A 193 -25.23 -25.50 -10.72
N VAL A 194 -24.05 -25.55 -10.11
CA VAL A 194 -23.47 -26.78 -9.56
C VAL A 194 -24.24 -27.25 -8.34
N ASP A 195 -24.66 -26.31 -7.49
CA ASP A 195 -25.48 -26.59 -6.31
C ASP A 195 -26.93 -26.94 -6.68
N HIS A 196 -27.44 -26.43 -7.81
CA HIS A 196 -28.82 -26.61 -8.28
C HIS A 196 -28.92 -26.99 -9.77
N PRO A 197 -28.64 -28.25 -10.15
CA PRO A 197 -28.61 -28.66 -11.56
C PRO A 197 -29.98 -28.55 -12.26
N PRO A 198 -30.01 -28.25 -13.58
CA PRO A 198 -31.25 -28.14 -14.36
C PRO A 198 -32.07 -29.44 -14.31
N GLY A 199 -33.34 -29.34 -13.90
CA GLY A 199 -34.24 -30.47 -13.63
C GLY A 199 -34.58 -30.66 -12.14
N ALA A 200 -33.72 -30.20 -11.22
CA ALA A 200 -34.04 -30.08 -9.79
C ALA A 200 -34.65 -28.69 -9.45
N SER A 201 -34.33 -27.66 -10.25
CA SER A 201 -34.81 -26.29 -10.06
C SER A 201 -36.32 -26.07 -10.27
N GLU A 202 -37.06 -27.01 -10.87
CA GLU A 202 -38.53 -26.95 -10.92
C GLU A 202 -39.19 -27.18 -9.55
N ALA A 203 -38.44 -27.67 -8.55
CA ALA A 203 -38.95 -28.01 -7.23
C ALA A 203 -38.92 -26.86 -6.19
N LEU A 204 -38.28 -25.71 -6.49
CA LEU A 204 -38.07 -24.62 -5.54
C LEU A 204 -38.75 -23.33 -6.01
N THR A 205 -40.08 -23.31 -5.94
CA THR A 205 -40.86 -22.07 -6.11
C THR A 205 -40.67 -21.11 -4.92
N PRO A 206 -40.90 -19.80 -5.07
CA PRO A 206 -40.84 -18.83 -3.96
C PRO A 206 -41.71 -19.23 -2.76
N GLU A 207 -42.84 -19.91 -3.01
CA GLU A 207 -43.70 -20.46 -1.96
C GLU A 207 -43.04 -21.63 -1.23
N ARG A 208 -42.30 -22.50 -1.93
CA ARG A 208 -41.58 -23.63 -1.33
C ARG A 208 -40.38 -23.19 -0.49
N VAL A 209 -39.68 -22.14 -0.92
CA VAL A 209 -38.60 -21.51 -0.14
C VAL A 209 -39.14 -20.97 1.18
N ARG A 210 -40.30 -20.29 1.16
CA ARG A 210 -40.96 -19.81 2.40
C ARG A 210 -41.43 -20.94 3.30
N GLU A 211 -41.86 -22.08 2.77
CA GLU A 211 -42.20 -23.27 3.58
C GLU A 211 -40.97 -23.91 4.25
N LEU A 212 -39.81 -23.88 3.59
CA LEU A 212 -38.55 -24.40 4.12
C LEU A 212 -37.96 -23.50 5.20
N GLU A 213 -38.08 -22.17 5.07
CA GLU A 213 -37.70 -21.19 6.10
C GLU A 213 -38.48 -21.35 7.43
N VAL A 214 -39.68 -21.94 7.37
CA VAL A 214 -40.56 -22.16 8.53
C VAL A 214 -40.33 -23.53 9.20
N ARG A 215 -39.50 -24.42 8.63
CA ARG A 215 -39.21 -25.73 9.24
C ARG A 215 -38.37 -25.58 10.52
N SER A 216 -38.81 -26.24 11.59
CA SER A 216 -38.06 -26.34 12.84
C SER A 216 -36.77 -27.15 12.64
N ALA A 217 -35.65 -26.65 13.16
CA ALA A 217 -34.28 -27.19 13.05
C ALA A 217 -34.05 -28.60 13.64
N LEU A 218 -35.11 -29.33 13.99
CA LEU A 218 -35.06 -30.64 14.67
C LEU A 218 -35.28 -31.82 13.71
N ILE A 219 -35.40 -31.59 12.41
CA ILE A 219 -35.56 -32.64 11.40
C ILE A 219 -34.22 -32.81 10.67
N ASP A 220 -33.47 -33.82 11.07
CA ASP A 220 -32.09 -34.14 10.62
C ASP A 220 -32.04 -34.96 9.32
N THR A 221 -33.11 -34.94 8.52
CA THR A 221 -33.14 -35.63 7.23
C THR A 221 -33.11 -34.61 6.11
N ALA A 222 -31.98 -34.55 5.41
CA ALA A 222 -31.81 -33.75 4.19
C ALA A 222 -32.90 -34.10 3.17
N ASP A 223 -33.54 -33.08 2.58
CA ASP A 223 -34.55 -33.26 1.54
C ASP A 223 -33.84 -33.54 0.21
N PRO A 224 -33.91 -34.77 -0.33
CA PRO A 224 -33.11 -35.15 -1.51
C PRO A 224 -33.53 -34.41 -2.80
N ALA A 225 -34.65 -33.68 -2.79
CA ALA A 225 -35.07 -32.83 -3.90
C ALA A 225 -34.46 -31.41 -3.84
N VAL A 226 -33.98 -30.99 -2.67
CA VAL A 226 -33.20 -29.76 -2.48
C VAL A 226 -31.75 -30.19 -2.55
N GLY A 227 -31.18 -30.17 -3.75
CA GLY A 227 -29.76 -30.42 -3.95
C GLY A 227 -28.95 -29.46 -3.09
N THR A 228 -28.47 -29.93 -1.95
CA THR A 228 -27.36 -29.35 -1.18
C THR A 228 -26.32 -30.44 -0.96
N GLN A 229 -26.04 -31.17 -2.02
CA GLN A 229 -24.86 -32.01 -2.13
C GLN A 229 -24.21 -31.65 -3.46
N LEU A 230 -23.38 -30.62 -3.44
CA LEU A 230 -22.05 -30.57 -4.04
C LEU A 230 -21.38 -29.29 -3.51
N LEU A 231 -20.08 -29.39 -3.27
CA LEU A 231 -19.36 -28.63 -2.25
C LEU A 231 -18.38 -27.69 -2.97
N PRO A 232 -18.32 -26.39 -2.66
CA PRO A 232 -17.32 -25.51 -3.27
C PRO A 232 -15.94 -26.09 -2.95
N ARG A 233 -15.17 -26.42 -3.99
CA ARG A 233 -13.78 -26.83 -3.79
C ARG A 233 -12.97 -25.59 -3.45
N SER A 234 -12.67 -25.43 -2.17
CA SER A 234 -11.69 -24.47 -1.68
C SER A 234 -10.32 -24.72 -2.31
N TRP A 235 -9.44 -23.72 -2.26
CA TRP A 235 -8.10 -23.75 -2.85
C TRP A 235 -7.25 -24.93 -2.37
N SER A 236 -7.47 -25.36 -1.14
CA SER A 236 -6.81 -26.51 -0.53
C SER A 236 -7.33 -27.87 -1.02
N GLY A 237 -8.38 -27.87 -1.85
CA GLY A 237 -9.00 -29.07 -2.39
C GLY A 237 -9.89 -29.81 -1.39
N ALA A 238 -10.19 -29.19 -0.24
CA ALA A 238 -11.05 -29.75 0.78
C ALA A 238 -12.50 -29.28 0.59
N ASN A 239 -13.44 -30.24 0.72
CA ASN A 239 -14.88 -30.06 0.54
C ASN A 239 -15.53 -29.47 1.80
N ASP A 240 -15.14 -28.25 2.18
CA ASP A 240 -15.56 -27.71 3.47
C ASP A 240 -16.51 -26.53 3.26
N PHE A 241 -17.80 -26.82 3.38
CA PHE A 241 -18.80 -25.78 3.56
C PHE A 241 -18.54 -25.05 4.88
N GLY A 242 -18.16 -23.78 4.78
CA GLY A 242 -18.14 -22.83 5.89
C GLY A 242 -16.78 -22.53 6.52
N TYR A 243 -15.80 -23.43 6.48
CA TYR A 243 -14.49 -23.13 7.05
C TYR A 243 -13.45 -24.14 6.58
N PRO A 244 -12.34 -23.73 5.93
CA PRO A 244 -11.40 -24.66 5.34
C PRO A 244 -10.66 -25.47 6.42
N GLN A 245 -10.65 -26.80 6.32
CA GLN A 245 -9.82 -27.66 7.18
C GLN A 245 -8.33 -27.55 6.85
N HIS A 246 -8.00 -26.98 5.69
CA HIS A 246 -6.66 -26.92 5.14
C HIS A 246 -6.36 -25.48 4.68
N TRP A 247 -5.42 -24.84 5.35
CA TRP A 247 -5.04 -23.47 5.07
C TRP A 247 -3.84 -23.42 4.15
N ARG A 248 -3.86 -22.52 3.16
CA ARG A 248 -2.61 -22.16 2.49
C ARG A 248 -1.88 -21.16 3.37
N ARG A 249 -0.81 -21.65 3.99
CA ARG A 249 0.10 -20.81 4.75
C ARG A 249 0.91 -19.94 3.79
N LEU A 250 0.82 -18.64 3.97
CA LEU A 250 1.54 -17.61 3.24
C LEU A 250 2.34 -16.77 4.24
N GLU A 251 3.38 -16.10 3.78
CA GLU A 251 4.18 -15.21 4.62
C GLU A 251 4.31 -13.83 3.98
N LEU A 252 4.13 -12.78 4.77
CA LEU A 252 4.41 -11.42 4.31
C LEU A 252 5.91 -11.29 4.03
N SER A 253 6.29 -10.80 2.85
CA SER A 253 7.70 -10.59 2.51
C SER A 253 7.98 -9.17 2.05
N GLY A 254 9.25 -8.78 2.09
CA GLY A 254 9.68 -7.40 1.88
C GLY A 254 9.33 -6.50 3.06
N GLU A 255 9.99 -5.34 3.16
CA GLU A 255 9.73 -4.37 4.22
C GLU A 255 9.70 -2.95 3.66
N PRO A 256 9.03 -2.01 4.34
CA PRO A 256 9.25 -0.58 4.12
C PRO A 256 10.74 -0.25 4.24
N ILE A 257 11.23 0.70 3.45
CA ILE A 257 12.65 1.10 3.43
C ILE A 257 12.75 2.59 3.76
N GLY A 258 13.83 3.00 4.42
CA GLY A 258 14.14 4.41 4.65
C GLY A 258 13.26 5.03 5.73
N TRP A 259 12.59 6.14 5.41
CA TRP A 259 11.82 6.93 6.39
C TRP A 259 10.61 6.17 6.95
N GLU A 260 9.88 5.42 6.12
CA GLU A 260 8.71 4.62 6.55
C GLU A 260 9.11 3.56 7.60
N ALA A 261 10.26 2.90 7.42
CA ALA A 261 10.79 1.93 8.37
C ALA A 261 11.24 2.59 9.69
N LEU A 262 11.88 3.76 9.58
CA LEU A 262 12.34 4.52 10.71
C LEU A 262 11.16 5.05 11.53
N GLU A 263 10.20 5.71 10.89
CA GLU A 263 9.00 6.27 11.53
C GLU A 263 8.24 5.23 12.35
N ARG A 264 8.18 3.98 11.89
CA ARG A 264 7.55 2.88 12.63
C ARG A 264 8.38 2.38 13.82
N ARG A 265 9.71 2.35 13.71
CA ARG A 265 10.61 1.89 14.79
C ARG A 265 10.66 2.85 15.97
N ILE A 266 10.68 4.16 15.70
CA ILE A 266 10.72 5.19 16.75
C ILE A 266 9.32 5.73 17.09
N GLY A 267 8.33 5.50 16.23
CA GLY A 267 7.00 6.09 16.33
C GLY A 267 7.01 7.56 15.87
N LEU A 268 5.94 7.99 15.20
CA LEU A 268 5.77 9.34 14.65
C LEU A 268 6.14 10.45 15.66
N ARG A 269 5.72 10.29 16.93
CA ARG A 269 6.00 11.26 17.99
C ARG A 269 7.49 11.40 18.30
N ALA A 270 8.23 10.29 18.38
CA ALA A 270 9.67 10.36 18.65
C ALA A 270 10.45 10.80 17.41
N ALA A 271 9.99 10.45 16.20
CA ALA A 271 10.56 10.97 14.95
C ALA A 271 10.43 12.50 14.85
N LEU A 272 9.23 13.04 15.13
CA LEU A 272 8.99 14.49 15.17
C LEU A 272 9.84 15.18 16.25
N LEU A 273 9.99 14.54 17.40
CA LEU A 273 10.80 15.07 18.51
C LEU A 273 12.30 15.07 18.15
N ALA A 274 12.80 14.02 17.50
CA ALA A 274 14.18 13.94 17.03
C ALA A 274 14.48 15.02 15.96
N VAL A 275 13.58 15.21 14.99
CA VAL A 275 13.70 16.28 13.97
C VAL A 275 13.70 17.66 14.62
N SER A 276 12.82 17.88 15.60
CA SER A 276 12.73 19.15 16.34
C SER A 276 14.02 19.45 17.12
N LEU A 277 14.57 18.44 17.81
CA LEU A 277 15.83 18.57 18.55
C LEU A 277 17.03 18.82 17.62
N ALA A 278 17.09 18.14 16.48
CA ALA A 278 18.14 18.36 15.48
C ALA A 278 18.08 19.79 14.92
N GLY A 279 16.88 20.29 14.61
CA GLY A 279 16.68 21.68 14.18
C GLY A 279 17.13 22.70 15.23
N LEU A 280 16.82 22.45 16.50
CA LEU A 280 17.23 23.32 17.61
C LEU A 280 18.76 23.32 17.79
N ALA A 281 19.42 22.16 17.71
CA ALA A 281 20.87 22.05 17.79
C ALA A 281 21.56 22.80 16.65
N LEU A 282 21.04 22.67 15.41
CA LEU A 282 21.57 23.37 14.25
C LEU A 282 21.41 24.90 14.40
N GLY A 283 20.24 25.37 14.86
CA GLY A 283 19.98 26.78 15.13
C GLY A 283 20.92 27.37 16.17
N LEU A 284 21.16 26.66 17.28
CA LEU A 284 22.12 27.07 18.30
C LEU A 284 23.56 27.11 17.76
N GLY A 285 23.94 26.14 16.93
CA GLY A 285 25.24 26.11 16.26
C GLY A 285 25.47 27.32 15.35
N CYS A 286 24.48 27.67 14.53
CA CYS A 286 24.51 28.87 13.69
C CYS A 286 24.61 30.16 14.51
N ALA A 287 23.81 30.29 15.57
CA ALA A 287 23.85 31.45 16.45
C ALA A 287 25.22 31.61 17.13
N ALA A 288 25.81 30.50 17.60
CA ALA A 288 27.15 30.50 18.19
C ALA A 288 28.22 30.90 17.16
N ALA A 289 28.14 30.39 15.92
CA ALA A 289 29.07 30.76 14.85
C ALA A 289 28.98 32.26 14.51
N VAL A 290 27.77 32.80 14.38
CA VAL A 290 27.53 34.24 14.15
C VAL A 290 28.08 35.08 15.31
N TYR A 291 27.84 34.66 16.55
CA TYR A 291 28.37 35.34 17.74
C TYR A 291 29.91 35.36 17.76
N VAL A 292 30.56 34.22 17.50
CA VAL A 292 32.03 34.13 17.42
C VAL A 292 32.57 35.00 16.30
N TRP A 293 31.93 34.99 15.13
CA TRP A 293 32.30 35.83 13.99
C TRP A 293 32.21 37.32 14.36
N HIS A 294 31.07 37.76 14.91
CA HIS A 294 30.86 39.15 15.31
C HIS A 294 31.87 39.59 16.38
N ARG A 295 32.15 38.74 17.37
CA ARG A 295 33.15 38.98 18.41
C ARG A 295 34.56 39.13 17.84
N ARG A 296 34.92 38.33 16.82
CA ARG A 296 36.21 38.45 16.11
C ARG A 296 36.29 39.76 15.32
N GLN A 297 35.21 40.16 14.64
CA GLN A 297 35.15 41.44 13.92
C GLN A 297 35.30 42.62 14.88
N LEU A 298 34.60 42.62 16.01
CA LEU A 298 34.69 43.67 17.01
C LEU A 298 36.12 43.81 17.56
N ARG A 299 36.79 42.69 17.87
CA ARG A 299 38.19 42.69 18.30
C ARG A 299 39.13 43.28 17.24
N ARG A 300 38.91 42.96 15.96
CA ARG A 300 39.68 43.53 14.84
C ARG A 300 39.46 45.04 14.72
N LEU A 301 38.22 45.51 14.88
CA LEU A 301 37.90 46.94 14.85
C LEU A 301 38.53 47.68 16.03
N LEU A 302 38.43 47.14 17.25
CA LEU A 302 39.06 47.71 18.43
C LEU A 302 40.59 47.74 18.31
N ALA A 303 41.20 46.68 17.79
CA ALA A 303 42.64 46.64 17.53
C ALA A 303 43.07 47.67 16.46
N ARG A 304 42.27 47.87 15.41
CA ARG A 304 42.51 48.91 14.40
C ARG A 304 42.38 50.31 14.99
N MET A 305 41.37 50.56 15.82
CA MET A 305 41.19 51.84 16.51
C MET A 305 42.33 52.13 17.47
N ALA A 306 42.80 51.13 18.21
CA ALA A 306 43.95 51.27 19.11
C ALA A 306 45.29 51.44 18.37
N ALA A 307 45.39 50.95 17.14
CA ALA A 307 46.55 51.09 16.27
C ALA A 307 46.50 52.34 15.37
N LEU A 308 45.50 53.23 15.53
CA LEU A 308 45.50 54.51 14.85
C LEU A 308 46.62 55.39 15.46
N PRO A 309 47.63 55.80 14.69
CA PRO A 309 48.67 56.69 15.19
C PRO A 309 48.08 58.08 15.47
N GLU A 310 48.47 58.71 16.58
CA GLU A 310 48.29 60.15 16.74
C GLU A 310 48.96 60.86 15.55
N LEU A 311 48.23 61.77 14.90
CA LEU A 311 48.73 62.52 13.74
C LEU A 311 49.91 63.41 14.17
N ALA A 312 51.13 62.98 13.81
CA ALA A 312 52.34 63.80 13.78
C ALA A 312 53.04 63.65 12.41
N PRO A 313 53.74 64.67 11.89
CA PRO A 313 53.92 64.88 10.46
C PRO A 313 55.03 64.03 9.83
N ALA A 314 54.88 63.85 8.51
CA ALA A 314 55.60 62.93 7.63
C ALA A 314 57.08 63.29 7.32
N ALA A 315 57.91 62.24 7.18
CA ALA A 315 59.18 62.23 6.44
C ALA A 315 59.54 60.79 5.97
N PRO A 316 60.33 60.59 4.88
CA PRO A 316 60.18 59.47 3.92
C PRO A 316 61.12 58.25 4.13
N PRO A 317 61.00 57.18 3.29
CA PRO A 317 61.27 55.79 3.68
C PRO A 317 62.59 55.19 3.16
N ALA A 318 63.04 54.15 3.86
CA ALA A 318 63.98 53.11 3.40
C ALA A 318 63.76 51.87 4.29
N ALA A 319 63.97 50.61 3.92
CA ALA A 319 64.05 49.84 2.68
C ALA A 319 64.19 48.37 3.15
N ALA A 320 63.71 47.40 2.35
CA ALA A 320 64.06 45.96 2.39
C ALA A 320 63.59 45.16 3.63
N SER A 321 63.27 43.85 3.63
CA SER A 321 63.21 42.74 2.65
C SER A 321 62.72 41.54 3.47
N ALA A 322 61.67 40.80 3.07
CA ALA A 322 61.71 39.51 2.35
C ALA A 322 61.86 38.23 3.22
N SER A 323 61.23 37.16 2.71
CA SER A 323 61.37 35.71 3.00
C SER A 323 60.49 35.15 4.14
N ALA A 324 59.46 34.32 3.96
CA ALA A 324 59.15 33.14 3.12
C ALA A 324 59.29 31.79 3.86
N ALA A 325 58.21 30.99 3.76
CA ALA A 325 58.08 29.52 3.84
C ALA A 325 58.50 28.83 5.18
N ASP A 326 58.02 27.66 5.58
CA ASP A 326 57.10 26.65 5.01
C ASP A 326 56.65 25.70 6.15
N THR A 327 55.43 25.20 6.01
CA THR A 327 54.79 23.91 6.35
C THR A 327 55.71 22.80 6.93
N THR A 328 55.32 22.00 7.93
CA THR A 328 54.38 20.86 7.78
C THR A 328 53.86 20.31 9.12
N ALA A 329 52.59 19.91 9.10
CA ALA A 329 51.88 19.17 10.14
C ALA A 329 51.56 17.76 9.63
N GLU A 330 51.44 16.84 10.58
CA GLU A 330 51.08 15.42 10.48
C GLU A 330 49.66 15.19 9.93
N ALA A 331 49.45 14.06 9.24
CA ALA A 331 48.21 13.27 9.33
C ALA A 331 48.36 11.90 8.62
N GLU A 332 48.03 10.83 9.36
CA GLU A 332 47.69 9.49 8.89
C GLU A 332 46.37 9.46 8.11
N GLU A 333 46.22 8.58 7.11
CA GLU A 333 44.89 8.20 6.60
C GLU A 333 44.85 6.82 5.91
N ALA A 334 43.88 5.98 6.31
CA ALA A 334 43.07 5.02 5.53
C ALA A 334 41.99 4.40 6.47
N PRO A 335 40.80 3.93 6.00
CA PRO A 335 40.48 3.47 4.64
C PRO A 335 39.16 3.99 3.99
N THR A 336 39.13 4.00 2.65
CA THR A 336 38.21 4.77 1.78
C THR A 336 37.35 3.92 0.81
N VAL A 337 36.32 3.20 1.27
CA VAL A 337 35.37 2.56 0.31
C VAL A 337 33.88 2.67 0.71
N ALA A 338 33.54 2.78 1.99
CA ALA A 338 32.15 2.93 2.43
C ALA A 338 31.60 4.38 2.30
N ASP A 339 32.49 5.38 2.28
CA ASP A 339 32.11 6.79 2.32
C ASP A 339 31.63 7.34 0.97
N ASP A 340 32.10 6.79 -0.15
CA ASP A 340 31.83 7.36 -1.48
C ASP A 340 30.40 7.09 -1.96
N ALA A 341 29.82 5.94 -1.61
CA ALA A 341 28.42 5.62 -1.90
C ALA A 341 27.45 6.48 -1.09
N THR A 342 27.79 6.75 0.17
CA THR A 342 27.01 7.61 1.07
C THR A 342 27.09 9.07 0.61
N ALA A 343 28.28 9.55 0.25
CA ALA A 343 28.49 10.89 -0.30
C ALA A 343 27.81 11.08 -1.67
N SER A 344 27.78 10.06 -2.53
CA SER A 344 27.04 10.09 -3.80
C SER A 344 25.53 10.22 -3.58
N ASN A 345 24.96 9.46 -2.65
CA ASN A 345 23.53 9.53 -2.35
C ASN A 345 23.11 10.88 -1.74
N LEU A 346 23.96 11.47 -0.89
CA LEU A 346 23.73 12.82 -0.34
C LEU A 346 23.69 13.88 -1.45
N ARG A 347 24.67 13.85 -2.37
CA ARG A 347 24.72 14.77 -3.52
C ARG A 347 23.51 14.62 -4.45
N ASP A 348 23.04 13.39 -4.65
CA ASP A 348 21.85 13.12 -5.48
C ASP A 348 20.55 13.59 -4.80
N ARG A 349 20.49 13.49 -3.47
CA ARG A 349 19.37 14.04 -2.69
C ARG A 349 19.34 15.56 -2.71
N GLU A 350 20.48 16.23 -2.48
CA GLU A 350 20.59 17.70 -2.57
C GLU A 350 20.16 18.21 -3.95
N PHE A 351 20.60 17.52 -5.01
CA PHE A 351 20.18 17.85 -6.37
C PHE A 351 18.67 17.65 -6.58
N ALA A 352 18.10 16.57 -6.08
CA ALA A 352 16.67 16.31 -6.20
C ALA A 352 15.82 17.33 -5.43
N GLU A 353 16.29 17.80 -4.27
CA GLU A 353 15.66 18.88 -3.49
C GLU A 353 15.72 20.22 -4.24
N GLN A 354 16.83 20.53 -4.92
CA GLN A 354 16.94 21.72 -5.79
C GLN A 354 15.95 21.67 -6.97
N VAL A 355 15.82 20.49 -7.60
CA VAL A 355 14.83 20.26 -8.67
C VAL A 355 13.40 20.46 -8.15
N LEU A 356 13.06 19.90 -6.99
CA LEU A 356 11.75 20.10 -6.36
C LEU A 356 11.48 21.58 -6.03
N ALA A 357 12.46 22.29 -5.50
CA ALA A 357 12.33 23.72 -5.21
C ALA A 357 12.04 24.53 -6.48
N HIS A 358 12.73 24.23 -7.58
CA HIS A 358 12.47 24.85 -8.87
C HIS A 358 11.07 24.53 -9.38
N ILE A 359 10.62 23.27 -9.30
CA ILE A 359 9.26 22.85 -9.69
C ILE A 359 8.22 23.63 -8.89
N ARG A 360 8.36 23.72 -7.56
CA ARG A 360 7.43 24.44 -6.68
C ARG A 360 7.32 25.93 -7.02
N ALA A 361 8.42 26.56 -7.45
CA ALA A 361 8.42 27.96 -7.87
C ALA A 361 7.74 28.18 -9.24
N HIS A 362 7.58 27.14 -10.07
CA HIS A 362 7.14 27.26 -11.47
C HIS A 362 5.95 26.33 -11.82
N LEU A 363 5.14 25.93 -10.84
CA LEU A 363 4.08 24.92 -11.02
C LEU A 363 3.08 25.22 -12.16
N ALA A 364 2.78 26.50 -12.39
CA ALA A 364 1.84 26.96 -13.41
C ALA A 364 2.40 26.87 -14.85
N GLN A 365 3.70 26.64 -15.02
CA GLN A 365 4.35 26.52 -16.31
C GLN A 365 4.34 25.05 -16.79
N PRO A 366 4.40 24.79 -18.11
CA PRO A 366 4.73 23.46 -18.59
C PRO A 366 6.14 23.10 -18.13
N LEU A 367 6.26 22.03 -17.32
CA LEU A 367 7.52 21.54 -16.79
C LEU A 367 7.77 20.15 -17.35
N THR A 368 8.31 20.07 -18.56
CA THR A 368 8.67 18.80 -19.17
C THR A 368 9.99 18.28 -18.59
N PRO A 369 10.23 16.95 -18.62
CA PRO A 369 11.51 16.38 -18.17
C PRO A 369 12.71 16.93 -18.94
N GLY A 370 12.54 17.31 -20.21
CA GLY A 370 13.59 17.92 -21.03
C GLY A 370 13.96 19.31 -20.53
N GLU A 371 12.97 20.17 -20.31
CA GLU A 371 13.18 21.53 -19.77
C GLU A 371 13.84 21.49 -18.38
N LEU A 372 13.42 20.55 -17.52
CA LEU A 372 14.07 20.34 -16.22
C LEU A 372 15.52 19.85 -16.36
N ALA A 373 15.85 19.07 -17.39
CA ALA A 373 17.22 18.63 -17.61
C ALA A 373 18.10 19.79 -18.08
N ASP A 374 17.58 20.60 -19.01
CA ASP A 374 18.26 21.77 -19.56
C ASP A 374 18.49 22.85 -18.49
N GLN A 375 17.47 23.13 -17.66
CA GLN A 375 17.53 24.11 -16.56
C GLN A 375 18.61 23.78 -15.53
N PHE A 376 18.90 22.49 -15.33
CA PHE A 376 19.90 22.01 -14.37
C PHE A 376 21.22 21.60 -15.03
N HIS A 377 21.37 21.87 -16.34
CA HIS A 377 22.57 21.57 -17.13
C HIS A 377 23.01 20.10 -17.06
N VAL A 378 22.04 19.17 -17.04
CA VAL A 378 22.29 17.73 -17.02
C VAL A 378 21.58 17.04 -18.18
N SER A 379 22.06 15.86 -18.58
CA SER A 379 21.29 15.03 -19.51
C SER A 379 19.99 14.55 -18.86
N LEU A 380 18.94 14.31 -19.65
CA LEU A 380 17.69 13.72 -19.18
C LEU A 380 17.91 12.40 -18.42
N ARG A 381 18.82 11.56 -18.91
CA ARG A 381 19.21 10.31 -18.26
C ARG A 381 19.83 10.56 -16.88
N THR A 382 20.68 11.57 -16.76
CA THR A 382 21.29 11.97 -15.48
C THR A 382 20.22 12.49 -14.53
N LEU A 383 19.31 13.37 -14.98
CA LEU A 383 18.19 13.87 -14.19
C LEU A 383 17.36 12.70 -13.63
N GLN A 384 16.89 11.79 -14.49
CA GLN A 384 16.10 10.63 -14.08
C GLN A 384 16.84 9.74 -13.08
N ARG A 385 18.14 9.45 -13.33
CA ARG A 385 18.95 8.63 -12.43
C ARG A 385 19.10 9.29 -11.06
N ARG A 386 19.43 10.58 -11.01
CA ARG A 386 19.67 11.31 -9.76
C ARG A 386 18.39 11.52 -8.97
N LEU A 387 17.25 11.78 -9.64
CA LEU A 387 15.94 11.83 -8.96
C LEU A 387 15.51 10.46 -8.43
N LYS A 388 15.79 9.38 -9.17
CA LYS A 388 15.54 8.02 -8.70
C LYS A 388 16.44 7.65 -7.51
N SER A 389 17.71 8.05 -7.51
CA SER A 389 18.63 7.79 -6.40
C SER A 389 18.33 8.66 -5.17
N GLY A 390 18.00 9.95 -5.38
CA GLY A 390 17.82 10.92 -4.31
C GLY A 390 16.43 10.92 -3.67
N LEU A 391 15.36 10.73 -4.46
CA LEU A 391 13.96 10.78 -4.01
C LEU A 391 13.12 9.58 -4.48
N SER A 392 13.71 8.59 -5.17
CA SER A 392 13.00 7.40 -5.68
C SER A 392 11.78 7.72 -6.55
N THR A 393 11.84 8.81 -7.31
CA THR A 393 10.73 9.30 -8.13
C THR A 393 11.19 9.69 -9.53
N SER A 394 10.27 9.71 -10.49
CA SER A 394 10.53 10.20 -11.84
C SER A 394 10.34 11.73 -11.91
N PRO A 395 10.94 12.43 -12.89
CA PRO A 395 10.71 13.86 -13.07
C PRO A 395 9.22 14.23 -13.24
N GLN A 396 8.45 13.40 -13.95
CA GLN A 396 7.03 13.65 -14.18
C GLN A 396 6.20 13.46 -12.91
N ASP A 397 6.49 12.41 -12.14
CA ASP A 397 5.79 12.14 -10.88
C ASP A 397 6.12 13.20 -9.83
N LEU A 398 7.36 13.71 -9.80
CA LEU A 398 7.77 14.80 -8.92
C LEU A 398 7.00 16.10 -9.22
N VAL A 399 6.82 16.45 -10.50
CA VAL A 399 5.99 17.59 -10.92
C VAL A 399 4.54 17.38 -10.51
N LEU A 400 3.98 16.19 -10.78
CA LEU A 400 2.60 15.88 -10.44
C LEU A 400 2.34 15.97 -8.93
N ALA A 401 3.21 15.37 -8.12
CA ALA A 401 3.12 15.40 -6.66
C ALA A 401 3.16 16.84 -6.12
N ALA A 402 4.11 17.66 -6.61
CA ALA A 402 4.22 19.05 -6.19
C ALA A 402 2.98 19.89 -6.58
N ARG A 403 2.39 19.63 -7.75
CA ARG A 403 1.15 20.31 -8.18
C ARG A 403 -0.05 19.92 -7.32
N LEU A 404 -0.19 18.64 -6.98
CA LEU A 404 -1.29 18.16 -6.14
C LEU A 404 -1.18 18.66 -4.70
N GLU A 405 0.03 18.71 -4.15
CA GLU A 405 0.30 19.26 -2.81
C GLU A 405 -0.08 20.75 -2.73
N ALA A 406 0.37 21.56 -3.68
CA ALA A 406 -0.01 22.97 -3.77
C ALA A 406 -1.53 23.14 -4.00
N ALA A 407 -2.15 22.26 -4.77
CA ALA A 407 -3.60 22.30 -5.00
C ALA A 407 -4.38 22.11 -3.70
N ARG A 408 -3.93 21.17 -2.88
CA ARG A 408 -4.53 20.86 -1.58
C ARG A 408 -4.44 22.05 -0.62
N GLU A 409 -3.30 22.74 -0.56
CA GLU A 409 -3.15 23.96 0.23
C GLU A 409 -4.12 25.06 -0.23
N LEU A 410 -4.26 25.26 -1.54
CA LEU A 410 -5.17 26.25 -2.11
C LEU A 410 -6.64 25.92 -1.83
N LEU A 411 -7.04 24.65 -1.95
CA LEU A 411 -8.40 24.19 -1.64
C LEU A 411 -8.72 24.38 -0.15
N ARG A 412 -7.80 24.00 0.74
CA ARG A 412 -7.98 24.17 2.20
C ARG A 412 -8.05 25.63 2.63
N SER A 413 -7.52 26.56 1.83
CA SER A 413 -7.71 27.99 2.10
C SER A 413 -9.16 28.47 1.90
N GLY A 414 -10.00 27.71 1.19
CA GLY A 414 -11.40 28.06 0.90
C GLY A 414 -11.58 29.26 -0.03
N ARG A 415 -10.50 29.85 -0.54
CA ARG A 415 -10.52 31.10 -1.33
C ARG A 415 -10.72 30.91 -2.83
N TYR A 416 -10.63 29.68 -3.32
CA TYR A 416 -10.61 29.37 -4.75
C TYR A 416 -11.55 28.21 -5.08
N ARG A 417 -12.19 28.26 -6.24
CA ARG A 417 -12.97 27.15 -6.79
C ARG A 417 -12.03 26.05 -7.29
N VAL A 418 -12.51 24.81 -7.33
CA VAL A 418 -11.75 23.63 -7.80
C VAL A 418 -11.15 23.86 -9.19
N SER A 419 -11.89 24.47 -10.11
CA SER A 419 -11.41 24.80 -11.46
C SER A 419 -10.29 25.84 -11.48
N GLU A 420 -10.36 26.84 -10.59
CA GLU A 420 -9.32 27.87 -10.45
C GLU A 420 -8.04 27.30 -9.85
N VAL A 421 -8.18 26.39 -8.88
CA VAL A 421 -7.04 25.67 -8.30
C VAL A 421 -6.33 24.82 -9.34
N ALA A 422 -7.08 24.05 -10.14
CA ALA A 422 -6.52 23.22 -11.21
C ALA A 422 -5.64 24.04 -12.18
N LEU A 423 -6.13 25.20 -12.61
CA LEU A 423 -5.38 26.10 -13.49
C LEU A 423 -4.16 26.71 -12.80
N LYS A 424 -4.31 27.17 -11.54
CA LYS A 424 -3.22 27.81 -10.77
C LYS A 424 -2.03 26.88 -10.54
N VAL A 425 -2.28 25.59 -10.41
CA VAL A 425 -1.22 24.58 -10.21
C VAL A 425 -0.79 23.92 -11.52
N GLY A 426 -1.25 24.42 -12.68
CA GLY A 426 -0.73 24.01 -13.99
C GLY A 426 -1.39 22.76 -14.60
N PHE A 427 -2.62 22.43 -14.23
CA PHE A 427 -3.43 21.45 -14.98
C PHE A 427 -4.22 22.14 -16.08
N GLU A 428 -4.14 21.60 -17.30
CA GLU A 428 -4.89 22.08 -18.47
C GLU A 428 -6.33 21.56 -18.50
N ASP A 429 -6.58 20.40 -17.88
CA ASP A 429 -7.88 19.74 -17.86
C ASP A 429 -8.34 19.45 -16.43
N LEU A 430 -9.57 19.90 -16.12
CA LEU A 430 -10.20 19.74 -14.81
C LEU A 430 -10.51 18.28 -14.49
N SER A 431 -10.84 17.47 -15.51
CA SER A 431 -11.16 16.05 -15.33
C SER A 431 -9.90 15.26 -14.99
N HIS A 432 -8.77 15.59 -15.61
CA HIS A 432 -7.45 15.06 -15.30
C HIS A 432 -7.02 15.48 -13.89
N PHE A 433 -7.15 16.76 -13.53
CA PHE A 433 -6.90 17.22 -12.17
C PHE A 433 -7.71 16.44 -11.14
N SER A 434 -9.03 16.35 -11.32
CA SER A 434 -9.93 15.71 -10.36
C SER A 434 -9.64 14.21 -10.19
N ARG A 435 -9.29 13.52 -11.27
CA ARG A 435 -8.86 12.10 -11.22
C ARG A 435 -7.55 11.94 -10.45
N ARG A 436 -6.54 12.74 -10.77
CA ARG A 436 -5.22 12.69 -10.10
C ARG A 436 -5.30 13.09 -8.63
N TYR A 437 -6.12 14.08 -8.30
CA TYR A 437 -6.36 14.50 -6.92
C TYR A 437 -7.02 13.40 -6.10
N ARG A 438 -8.07 12.77 -6.64
CA ARG A 438 -8.74 11.63 -5.97
C ARG A 438 -7.82 10.44 -5.79
N GLN A 439 -7.01 10.14 -6.81
CA GLN A 439 -6.00 9.08 -6.74
C GLN A 439 -4.98 9.34 -5.61
N ALA A 440 -4.57 10.60 -5.40
CA ALA A 440 -3.56 10.94 -4.40
C ALA A 440 -4.11 11.07 -2.97
N TYR A 441 -5.37 11.48 -2.80
CA TYR A 441 -5.92 11.83 -1.47
C TYR A 441 -7.18 11.05 -1.07
N GLY A 442 -7.64 10.10 -1.89
CA GLY A 442 -8.78 9.23 -1.59
C GLY A 442 -10.16 9.87 -1.76
N HIS A 443 -10.25 11.17 -2.05
CA HIS A 443 -11.52 11.86 -2.26
C HIS A 443 -11.44 12.95 -3.35
N ALA A 444 -12.60 13.41 -3.82
CA ALA A 444 -12.65 14.48 -4.81
C ALA A 444 -12.12 15.80 -4.23
N PRO A 445 -11.50 16.68 -5.05
CA PRO A 445 -11.03 17.98 -4.58
C PRO A 445 -12.16 18.89 -4.06
N SER A 446 -13.40 18.67 -4.48
CA SER A 446 -14.58 19.37 -3.96
C SER A 446 -14.94 18.97 -2.52
N ALA A 447 -14.46 17.82 -2.04
CA ALA A 447 -14.67 17.34 -0.68
C ALA A 447 -13.52 17.73 0.28
N GLU A 448 -12.47 18.40 -0.23
CA GLU A 448 -11.38 18.89 0.61
C GLU A 448 -11.91 19.96 1.57
N THR A 449 -11.72 19.73 2.87
CA THR A 449 -12.22 20.62 3.93
C THR A 449 -11.07 21.46 4.49
N ALA A 450 -11.32 22.75 4.73
CA ALA A 450 -10.39 23.62 5.45
C ALA A 450 -10.16 23.06 6.87
N VAL A 451 -8.91 23.03 7.33
CA VAL A 451 -8.57 22.68 8.73
C VAL A 451 -8.49 23.93 9.58
#